data_AF-A0A5K1CXL4-F1
#
_entry.id   AF-A0A5K1CXL4-F1
#
_cell.length_a   1.000
_cell.length_b   1.000
_cell.length_c   1.000
_cell.angle_alpha   90.00
_cell.angle_beta   90.00
_cell.angle_gamma   90.00
#
_symmetry.space_group_name_H-M   'P 1'
#
loop_
_entity.id
_entity.type
_entity.pdbx_description
1 polymer ?
#
loop_
_entity_poly.entity_id
_entity_poly.type
_entity_poly.pdbx_seq_one_letter_code
_entity_poly.pdbx_strand_id
1 'polypeptide(L)' 'EWWNNDTEAVIRQALQTGGGPNVSDSYTINGLPGFLYNCSSK' A
#
# COMPACT_ATOMS: atom_id res chain seq x y z
N GLU A 1 3.60 -0.60 5.54
CA GLU A 1 2.48 -0.53 4.58
C GLU A 1 3.01 -0.87 3.20
N TRP A 2 2.15 -1.36 2.31
CA TRP A 2 2.47 -1.77 0.94
C TRP A 2 1.32 -1.42 0.00
N TRP A 3 1.64 -0.88 -1.18
CA TRP A 3 0.70 -0.64 -2.26
C TRP A 3 1.10 -1.50 -3.46
N ASN A 4 0.13 -2.15 -4.07
CA ASN A 4 0.30 -2.87 -5.34
C ASN A 4 0.42 -1.89 -6.52
N ASN A 5 -0.14 -0.69 -6.35
CA ASN A 5 0.02 0.40 -7.31
C ASN A 5 1.32 1.19 -7.04
N ASP A 6 1.78 1.92 -8.05
CA ASP A 6 2.91 2.82 -7.93
C ASP A 6 2.66 3.88 -6.84
N THR A 7 3.61 4.01 -5.91
CA THR A 7 3.47 4.90 -4.74
C THR A 7 3.44 6.38 -5.12
N GLU A 8 4.13 6.78 -6.21
CA GLU A 8 4.07 8.15 -6.72
C GLU A 8 2.69 8.47 -7.29
N ALA A 9 2.03 7.49 -7.94
CA ALA A 9 0.65 7.65 -8.38
C ALA A 9 -0.31 7.85 -7.19
N VAL A 10 -0.13 7.09 -6.10
CA VAL A 10 -0.93 7.24 -4.87
C VAL A 10 -0.77 8.64 -4.27
N ILE A 11 0.46 9.14 -4.18
CA ILE A 11 0.75 10.48 -3.65
C ILE A 11 0.19 11.57 -4.57
N ARG A 12 0.37 11.43 -5.90
CA ARG A 12 -0.16 12.40 -6.88
C ARG A 12 -1.67 12.53 -6.77
N GLN A 13 -2.39 11.42 -6.58
CA GLN A 13 -3.84 11.45 -6.41
C GLN A 13 -4.26 12.20 -5.13
N ALA A 14 -3.56 11.94 -4.01
CA ALA A 14 -3.82 12.64 -2.75
C ALA A 14 -3.61 14.16 -2.91
N LEU A 15 -2.50 14.56 -3.52
CA LEU A 15 -2.18 15.97 -3.78
C LEU A 15 -3.20 16.63 -4.72
N GLN A 16 -3.67 15.92 -5.75
CA GLN A 16 -4.66 16.46 -6.69
C GLN A 16 -6.05 16.65 -6.06
N THR A 17 -6.44 15.76 -5.15
CA THR A 17 -7.77 15.81 -4.51
C THR A 17 -7.79 16.61 -3.22
N GLY A 18 -6.62 16.91 -2.64
CA GLY A 18 -6.49 17.51 -1.31
C GLY A 18 -6.83 16.56 -0.16
N GLY A 19 -7.06 15.28 -0.45
CA GLY A 19 -7.33 14.22 0.53
C GLY A 19 -6.07 13.49 0.97
N GLY A 20 -6.23 12.51 1.86
CA GLY A 20 -5.14 11.60 2.23
C GLY A 20 -4.84 10.56 1.12
N PRO A 21 -3.69 9.87 1.20
CA PRO A 21 -3.38 8.72 0.35
C PRO A 21 -4.45 7.62 0.45
N ASN A 22 -4.60 6.84 -0.62
CA ASN A 22 -5.44 5.64 -0.59
C ASN A 22 -4.93 4.64 0.44
N VAL A 23 -5.85 3.90 1.07
CA VAL A 23 -5.51 2.82 2.01
C VAL A 23 -4.58 1.80 1.34
N SER A 24 -3.56 1.34 2.08
CA SER A 24 -2.59 0.36 1.62
C SER A 24 -3.20 -1.02 1.41
N ASP A 25 -2.66 -1.80 0.47
CA ASP A 25 -3.08 -3.17 0.19
C ASP A 25 -2.67 -4.13 1.32
N SER A 26 -1.58 -3.81 2.03
CA SER A 26 -1.19 -4.57 3.22
C SER A 26 -0.36 -3.79 4.23
N TYR A 27 -0.48 -4.19 5.49
CA TYR A 27 0.47 -3.84 6.54
C TYR A 27 1.63 -4.83 6.53
N THR A 28 2.83 -4.31 6.75
CA THR A 28 4.07 -5.07 6.62
C THR A 28 4.89 -4.99 7.90
N ILE A 29 5.52 -6.09 8.29
CA ILE A 29 6.57 -6.12 9.32
C ILE A 29 7.88 -6.46 8.60
N ASN A 30 8.87 -5.56 8.68
CA ASN A 30 10.16 -5.69 7.96
C ASN A 30 10.02 -5.95 6.45
N GLY A 31 9.04 -5.30 5.79
CA GLY A 31 8.79 -5.45 4.36
C GLY A 31 7.98 -6.68 3.95
N LEU A 32 7.54 -7.51 4.92
CA LEU A 32 6.73 -8.69 4.66
C LEU A 32 5.28 -8.46 5.12
N PRO A 33 4.27 -8.67 4.26
CA PRO A 33 2.85 -8.53 4.62
C PRO A 33 2.38 -9.52 5.70
N GLY A 34 3.03 -10.69 5.78
CA GLY A 34 2.60 -11.79 6.64
C GLY A 34 1.48 -12.64 6.03
N PHE A 35 1.06 -13.68 6.74
CA PHE A 35 0.25 -14.77 6.18
C PHE A 35 -1.20 -14.42 5.81
N LEU A 36 -1.73 -13.29 6.32
CA LEU A 36 -3.13 -12.90 6.09
C LEU A 36 -3.37 -12.27 4.71
N TYR A 37 -2.30 -11.91 4.00
CA TYR A 37 -2.37 -11.35 2.65
C TYR A 37 -2.04 -12.42 1.61
N ASN A 38 -2.75 -12.38 0.48
CA ASN A 38 -2.62 -13.40 -0.56
C ASN A 38 -1.17 -13.50 -1.08
N CYS A 39 -0.76 -14.70 -1.48
CA CYS A 39 0.59 -15.00 -1.99
C CYS A 39 1.76 -14.65 -1.05
N SER A 40 1.49 -14.30 0.20
CA SER A 40 2.52 -13.94 1.20
C SER A 40 2.91 -15.12 2.10
N SER A 41 2.22 -16.26 1.95
CA SER A 41 2.57 -17.54 2.57
C SER A 41 3.56 -18.29 1.67
N LYS A 42 4.58 -18.90 2.28
CA LYS A 42 5.66 -19.62 1.58
C LYS A 42 5.24 -21.00 1.14
#